data_AF-A0A2M7YJY1-F1
#
_entry.id   AF-A0A2M7YJY1-F1
#
_cell.length_a   1.000
_cell.length_b   1.000
_cell.length_c   1.000
_cell.angle_alpha   90.00
_cell.angle_beta   90.00
_cell.angle_gamma   90.00
#
_symmetry.space_group_name_H-M   'P 1'
#
loop_
_entity.id
_entity.type
_entity.pdbx_description
1 polymer ?
#
loop_
_entity_poly.entity_id
_entity_poly.type
_entity_poly.pdbx_seq_one_letter_code
_entity_poly.pdbx_strand_id
1 'polypeptide(L)'
;LYVTIPGTEQKAKINAAHAYGEEKKPGGGGIIYSKAIVSEVTGLYIDYAVSVDHQAFKEAVDAIGGIDIYLDKPFIEDKQFTNELVLNLPAGENHLDGETALFYVRSRYTTSDFDRMKRQQRVLVSVKNKVLSMGVLANPVRVFSLLDILGRNVRTDMGTNEIQQMISFAAKADASSIKTRIFDTTPEGFLYSTYADNGAYILLPKSGDYSEIQNACKNIFN
;
A
#
# COMPACT_ATOMS: atom_id res chain seq x y z
N LEU A 1 5.52 10.16 -7.43
CA LEU A 1 4.88 10.77 -8.61
C LEU A 1 4.49 12.21 -8.30
N TYR A 2 4.77 13.15 -9.18
CA TYR A 2 4.35 14.55 -9.10
C TYR A 2 3.10 14.73 -9.94
N VAL A 3 2.08 15.33 -9.35
CA VAL A 3 0.71 15.36 -9.87
C VAL A 3 0.07 16.70 -9.56
N THR A 4 -1.00 17.03 -10.27
CA THR A 4 -1.89 18.14 -9.92
C THR A 4 -2.89 17.65 -8.86
N ILE A 5 -3.06 18.40 -7.77
CA ILE A 5 -4.03 18.03 -6.72
C ILE A 5 -5.45 18.18 -7.28
N PRO A 6 -6.31 17.15 -7.18
CA PRO A 6 -7.66 17.17 -7.74
C PRO A 6 -8.45 18.42 -7.34
N GLY A 7 -9.09 19.07 -8.33
CA GLY A 7 -9.87 20.29 -8.11
C GLY A 7 -9.06 21.56 -7.87
N THR A 8 -7.75 21.54 -8.15
CA THR A 8 -6.84 22.69 -7.98
C THR A 8 -5.85 22.78 -9.14
N GLU A 9 -5.08 23.88 -9.21
CA GLU A 9 -3.91 24.01 -10.08
C GLU A 9 -2.59 23.66 -9.37
N GLN A 10 -2.64 23.30 -8.09
CA GLN A 10 -1.46 23.07 -7.28
C GLN A 10 -0.80 21.74 -7.64
N LYS A 11 0.50 21.77 -7.96
CA LYS A 11 1.29 20.54 -8.14
C LYS A 11 1.99 20.12 -6.85
N ALA A 12 1.89 18.84 -6.53
CA ALA A 12 2.53 18.23 -5.38
C ALA A 12 2.88 16.76 -5.64
N LYS A 13 3.58 16.12 -4.69
CA LYS A 13 3.75 14.66 -4.72
C LYS A 13 2.39 14.00 -4.48
N ILE A 14 2.11 12.88 -5.13
CA ILE A 14 0.83 12.16 -5.06
C ILE A 14 0.38 11.84 -3.62
N ASN A 15 1.32 11.59 -2.71
CA ASN A 15 1.00 11.33 -1.30
C ASN A 15 0.43 12.56 -0.57
N ALA A 16 0.62 13.77 -1.09
CA ALA A 16 0.03 14.99 -0.54
C ALA A 16 -1.49 15.06 -0.78
N ALA A 17 -2.02 14.34 -1.78
CA ALA A 17 -3.46 14.34 -2.07
C ALA A 17 -4.29 13.87 -0.87
N HIS A 18 -3.82 12.84 -0.15
CA HIS A 18 -4.48 12.36 1.05
C HIS A 18 -4.52 13.43 2.16
N ALA A 19 -3.38 14.09 2.42
CA ALA A 19 -3.29 15.13 3.44
C ALA A 19 -4.18 16.34 3.11
N TYR A 20 -4.16 16.78 1.86
CA TYR A 20 -5.01 17.87 1.36
C TYR A 20 -6.49 17.53 1.51
N GLY A 21 -6.87 16.30 1.16
CA GLY A 21 -8.23 15.82 1.32
C GLY A 21 -8.70 15.85 2.79
N GLU A 22 -7.89 15.36 3.72
CA GLU A 22 -8.22 15.41 5.15
C GLU A 22 -8.32 16.84 5.68
N GLU A 23 -7.51 17.78 5.19
CA GLU A 23 -7.63 19.20 5.54
C GLU A 23 -8.96 19.80 5.06
N LYS A 24 -9.40 19.47 3.85
CA LYS A 24 -10.66 19.97 3.27
C LYS A 24 -11.90 19.34 3.88
N LYS A 25 -11.84 18.05 4.19
CA LYS A 25 -12.94 17.29 4.79
C LYS A 25 -12.38 16.26 5.77
N PRO A 26 -12.20 16.63 7.05
CA PRO A 26 -11.69 15.72 8.06
C PRO A 26 -12.52 14.43 8.15
N GLY A 27 -11.86 13.29 8.23
CA GLY A 27 -12.51 11.99 8.43
C GLY A 27 -13.04 11.32 7.16
N GLY A 28 -12.66 11.79 5.97
CA GLY A 28 -13.05 11.11 4.72
C GLY A 28 -12.55 11.78 3.44
N GLY A 29 -12.13 13.04 3.50
CA GLY A 29 -11.57 13.72 2.34
C GLY A 29 -10.27 13.11 1.83
N GLY A 30 -9.45 12.52 2.71
CA GLY A 30 -8.18 11.88 2.30
C GLY A 30 -8.40 10.71 1.36
N ILE A 31 -9.42 9.87 1.63
CA ILE A 31 -9.84 8.79 0.75
C ILE A 31 -10.36 9.36 -0.58
N ILE A 32 -11.22 10.37 -0.55
CA ILE A 32 -11.80 10.98 -1.76
C ILE A 32 -10.71 11.49 -2.70
N TYR A 33 -9.76 12.27 -2.19
CA TYR A 33 -8.69 12.85 -3.00
C TYR A 33 -7.69 11.79 -3.48
N SER A 34 -7.38 10.79 -2.65
CA SER A 34 -6.55 9.65 -3.05
C SER A 34 -7.18 8.86 -4.19
N LYS A 35 -8.48 8.55 -4.09
CA LYS A 35 -9.21 7.84 -5.16
C LYS A 35 -9.23 8.65 -6.44
N ALA A 36 -9.50 9.95 -6.37
CA ALA A 36 -9.53 10.82 -7.54
C ALA A 36 -8.18 10.83 -8.27
N ILE A 37 -7.08 11.05 -7.56
CA ILE A 37 -5.76 11.15 -8.19
C ILE A 37 -5.23 9.81 -8.68
N VAL A 38 -5.49 8.72 -7.95
CA VAL A 38 -5.15 7.37 -8.41
C VAL A 38 -5.96 7.01 -9.65
N SER A 39 -7.25 7.40 -9.71
CA SER A 39 -8.08 7.17 -10.89
C SER A 39 -7.56 7.91 -12.12
N GLU A 40 -7.12 9.16 -11.95
CA GLU A 40 -6.52 9.96 -13.03
C GLU A 40 -5.22 9.31 -13.57
N VAL A 41 -4.32 8.93 -12.66
CA VAL A 41 -3.02 8.34 -13.01
C VAL A 41 -3.18 6.97 -13.66
N THR A 42 -4.07 6.13 -13.14
CA THR A 42 -4.24 4.74 -13.61
C THR A 42 -5.27 4.60 -14.73
N GLY A 43 -6.16 5.59 -14.90
CA GLY A 43 -7.27 5.52 -15.85
C GLY A 43 -8.32 4.49 -15.46
N LEU A 44 -8.29 4.00 -14.22
CA LEU A 44 -9.24 3.06 -13.64
C LEU A 44 -10.18 3.80 -12.70
N TYR A 45 -11.44 3.35 -12.64
CA TYR A 45 -12.33 3.78 -11.56
C TYR A 45 -11.95 3.04 -10.28
N ILE A 46 -11.74 3.76 -9.19
CA ILE A 46 -11.47 3.16 -7.87
C ILE A 46 -12.78 3.11 -7.09
N ASP A 47 -13.35 1.92 -6.92
CA ASP A 47 -14.64 1.74 -6.24
C ASP A 47 -14.56 2.04 -4.75
N TYR A 48 -13.54 1.50 -4.08
CA TYR A 48 -13.35 1.61 -2.62
C TYR A 48 -11.87 1.84 -2.27
N ALA A 49 -11.64 2.42 -1.10
CA ALA A 49 -10.31 2.53 -0.53
C ALA A 49 -10.31 2.19 0.96
N VAL A 50 -9.14 1.78 1.44
CA VAL A 50 -8.86 1.58 2.86
C VAL A 50 -7.64 2.44 3.22
N SER A 51 -7.77 3.24 4.27
CA SER A 51 -6.66 3.98 4.89
C SER A 51 -6.38 3.36 6.25
N VAL A 52 -5.11 3.04 6.49
CA VAL A 52 -4.63 2.37 7.70
C VAL A 52 -3.45 3.18 8.23
N ASP A 53 -3.47 3.53 9.51
CA ASP A 53 -2.32 4.15 10.15
C ASP A 53 -1.31 3.10 10.68
N HIS A 54 -0.22 3.56 11.29
CA HIS A 54 0.79 2.66 11.83
C HIS A 54 0.28 1.79 12.98
N GLN A 55 -0.67 2.27 13.78
CA GLN A 55 -1.19 1.52 14.92
C GLN A 55 -2.13 0.42 14.44
N ALA A 56 -3.09 0.75 13.57
CA ALA A 56 -3.95 -0.25 12.93
C ALA A 56 -3.15 -1.28 12.15
N PHE A 57 -2.08 -0.88 11.46
CA PHE A 57 -1.25 -1.84 10.73
C PHE A 57 -0.67 -2.90 11.68
N LYS A 58 -0.08 -2.48 12.81
CA LYS A 58 0.48 -3.42 13.80
C LYS A 58 -0.61 -4.33 14.37
N GLU A 59 -1.70 -3.72 14.85
CA GLU A 59 -2.84 -4.44 15.42
C GLU A 59 -3.44 -5.44 14.45
N ALA A 60 -3.52 -5.10 13.15
CA ALA A 60 -4.06 -6.01 12.12
C ALA A 60 -3.18 -7.24 11.92
N VAL A 61 -1.86 -7.04 11.90
CA VAL A 61 -0.87 -8.12 11.78
C VAL A 61 -0.88 -8.99 13.04
N ASP A 62 -0.94 -8.39 14.22
CA ASP A 62 -0.97 -9.13 15.49
C ASP A 62 -2.29 -9.92 15.65
N ALA A 63 -3.42 -9.35 15.24
CA ALA A 63 -4.73 -10.00 15.33
C ALA A 63 -4.86 -11.23 14.42
N ILE A 64 -4.07 -11.31 13.35
CA ILE A 64 -3.95 -12.52 12.52
C ILE A 64 -2.81 -13.44 12.96
N GLY A 65 -2.14 -13.15 14.09
CA GLY A 65 -1.06 -13.96 14.64
C GLY A 65 0.23 -13.87 13.81
N GLY A 66 0.57 -12.67 13.35
CA GLY A 66 1.78 -12.37 12.58
C GLY A 66 1.72 -12.81 11.12
N ILE A 67 2.75 -12.46 10.36
CA ILE A 67 2.90 -12.81 8.94
C ILE A 67 4.24 -13.49 8.67
N ASP A 68 4.25 -14.38 7.70
CA ASP A 68 5.46 -15.07 7.26
C ASP A 68 5.96 -14.46 5.95
N ILE A 69 7.25 -14.16 5.87
CA ILE A 69 7.93 -13.67 4.66
C ILE A 69 9.18 -14.49 4.37
N TYR A 70 9.48 -14.67 3.08
CA TYR A 70 10.74 -15.23 2.62
C TYR A 70 11.70 -14.13 2.16
N LEU A 71 12.95 -14.21 2.61
CA LEU A 71 14.04 -13.31 2.23
C LEU A 71 15.17 -14.06 1.52
N ASP A 72 15.48 -13.69 0.28
CA ASP A 72 16.62 -14.29 -0.45
C ASP A 72 17.99 -13.94 0.15
N LYS A 73 18.05 -12.82 0.87
CA LYS A 73 19.25 -12.26 1.51
C LYS A 73 18.86 -11.69 2.87
N PRO A 74 19.78 -11.67 3.84
CA PRO A 74 19.50 -11.05 5.13
C PRO A 74 19.13 -9.58 4.95
N PHE A 75 18.21 -9.11 5.78
CA PHE A 75 17.79 -7.72 5.84
C PHE A 75 18.23 -7.15 7.19
N ILE A 76 19.16 -6.18 7.16
CA ILE A 76 19.71 -5.54 8.35
C ILE A 76 19.52 -4.04 8.23
N GLU A 77 18.89 -3.43 9.22
CA GLU A 77 18.64 -1.98 9.27
C GLU A 77 18.90 -1.47 10.70
N ASP A 78 19.93 -0.63 10.86
CA ASP A 78 20.47 -0.19 12.15
C ASP A 78 20.26 1.31 12.42
N LYS A 79 19.74 2.07 11.44
CA LYS A 79 19.75 3.54 11.48
C LYS A 79 18.38 4.20 11.43
N GLN A 80 17.35 3.44 11.10
CA GLN A 80 16.06 4.04 10.77
C GLN A 80 15.20 4.46 11.99
N PHE A 81 15.33 3.79 13.13
CA PHE A 81 14.35 3.89 14.21
C PHE A 81 14.93 4.33 15.56
N THR A 82 16.07 5.05 15.55
CA THR A 82 17.01 5.35 16.66
C THR A 82 18.05 4.25 16.89
N ASN A 83 19.13 4.57 17.60
CA ASN A 83 20.29 3.70 17.86
C ASN A 83 19.96 2.45 18.73
N GLU A 84 18.69 2.23 19.08
CA GLU A 84 18.27 1.23 20.06
C GLU A 84 17.65 -0.02 19.43
N LEU A 85 17.28 0.02 18.13
CA LEU A 85 16.62 -1.11 17.47
C LEU A 85 17.23 -1.40 16.09
N VAL A 86 18.07 -2.43 16.06
CA VAL A 86 18.58 -3.03 14.82
C VAL A 86 17.57 -4.09 14.37
N LEU A 87 16.89 -3.85 13.25
CA LEU A 87 16.09 -4.90 12.61
C LEU A 87 17.03 -5.82 11.85
N ASN A 88 17.20 -7.04 12.32
CA ASN A 88 18.02 -8.07 11.69
C ASN A 88 17.17 -9.30 11.39
N LEU A 89 16.85 -9.49 10.11
CA LEU A 89 16.12 -10.64 9.60
C LEU A 89 17.08 -11.51 8.78
N PRO A 90 17.30 -12.79 9.14
CA PRO A 90 18.13 -13.68 8.35
C PRO A 90 17.52 -13.95 6.96
N ALA A 91 18.35 -14.46 6.04
CA ALA A 91 17.83 -15.07 4.82
C ALA A 91 16.98 -16.31 5.16
N GLY A 92 15.97 -16.59 4.34
CA GLY A 92 15.00 -17.66 4.54
C GLY A 92 13.65 -17.15 5.08
N GLU A 93 12.91 -18.06 5.70
CA GLU A 93 11.61 -17.78 6.30
C GLU A 93 11.75 -16.95 7.58
N ASN A 94 10.94 -15.91 7.68
CA ASN A 94 10.88 -15.02 8.84
C ASN A 94 9.43 -14.80 9.24
N HIS A 95 9.14 -15.01 10.52
CA HIS A 95 7.85 -14.68 11.12
C HIS A 95 7.91 -13.28 11.73
N LEU A 96 7.02 -12.39 11.30
CA LEU A 96 6.97 -11.00 11.73
C LEU A 96 5.66 -10.73 12.49
N ASP A 97 5.80 -10.23 13.72
CA ASP A 97 4.71 -9.57 14.44
C ASP A 97 4.42 -8.18 13.84
N GLY A 98 3.42 -7.49 14.38
CA GLY A 98 2.99 -6.18 13.89
C GLY A 98 4.10 -5.14 13.92
N GLU A 99 4.87 -5.08 15.00
CA GLU A 99 5.97 -4.12 15.14
C GLU A 99 7.10 -4.38 14.14
N THR A 100 7.54 -5.63 14.04
CA THR A 100 8.61 -6.05 13.12
C THR A 100 8.16 -5.87 11.66
N ALA A 101 6.92 -6.22 11.33
CA ALA A 101 6.33 -6.01 10.02
C ALA A 101 6.26 -4.52 9.67
N LEU A 102 5.87 -3.66 10.61
CA LEU A 102 5.79 -2.20 10.42
C LEU A 102 7.18 -1.64 10.11
N PHE A 103 8.19 -2.10 10.84
CA PHE A 103 9.58 -1.67 10.65
C PHE A 103 10.09 -2.11 9.28
N TYR A 104 9.82 -3.36 8.91
CA TYR A 104 10.18 -3.91 7.61
C TYR A 104 9.57 -3.12 6.45
N VAL A 105 8.27 -2.77 6.48
CA VAL A 105 7.62 -2.03 5.38
C VAL A 105 7.95 -0.54 5.35
N ARG A 106 8.44 0.02 6.46
CA ARG A 106 8.85 1.42 6.53
C ARG A 106 10.29 1.62 6.12
N SER A 107 11.14 0.57 6.10
CA SER A 107 12.56 0.74 5.81
C SER A 107 12.82 1.52 4.51
N ARG A 108 13.82 2.41 4.50
CA ARG A 108 14.33 3.15 3.32
C ARG A 108 15.81 3.46 3.40
N TYR A 109 16.45 3.30 4.56
CA TYR A 109 17.75 3.90 4.80
C TYR A 109 18.88 3.13 4.11
N THR A 110 18.78 1.80 4.10
CA THR A 110 19.72 0.91 3.41
C THR A 110 19.35 0.64 1.93
N THR A 111 18.21 1.14 1.44
CA THR A 111 17.63 0.76 0.14
C THR A 111 16.91 1.93 -0.56
N SER A 112 16.19 1.67 -1.66
CA SER A 112 15.43 2.69 -2.40
C SER A 112 13.94 2.75 -2.02
N ASP A 113 13.25 3.78 -2.51
CA ASP A 113 11.78 3.85 -2.41
C ASP A 113 11.09 2.68 -3.12
N PHE A 114 11.66 2.21 -4.24
CA PHE A 114 11.16 1.07 -4.99
C PHE A 114 11.32 -0.24 -4.23
N ASP A 115 12.41 -0.41 -3.48
CA ASP A 115 12.59 -1.58 -2.61
C ASP A 115 11.58 -1.56 -1.47
N ARG A 116 11.25 -0.39 -0.93
CA ARG A 116 10.15 -0.23 0.02
C ARG A 116 8.81 -0.64 -0.57
N MET A 117 8.51 -0.23 -1.80
CA MET A 117 7.28 -0.65 -2.49
C MET A 117 7.22 -2.17 -2.67
N LYS A 118 8.33 -2.82 -3.03
CA LYS A 118 8.41 -4.29 -3.12
C LYS A 118 8.14 -4.97 -1.78
N ARG A 119 8.69 -4.44 -0.68
CA ARG A 119 8.43 -4.94 0.68
C ARG A 119 6.97 -4.80 1.09
N GLN A 120 6.36 -3.66 0.79
CA GLN A 120 4.93 -3.43 1.03
C GLN A 120 4.06 -4.42 0.24
N GLN A 121 4.37 -4.66 -1.04
CA GLN A 121 3.66 -5.68 -1.84
C GLN A 121 3.82 -7.09 -1.26
N ARG A 122 5.03 -7.47 -0.84
CA ARG A 122 5.29 -8.76 -0.18
C ARG A 122 4.45 -8.92 1.09
N VAL A 123 4.42 -7.91 1.95
CA VAL A 123 3.62 -7.92 3.17
C VAL A 123 2.12 -8.02 2.87
N LEU A 124 1.60 -7.31 1.86
CA LEU A 124 0.20 -7.45 1.45
C LEU A 124 -0.14 -8.89 1.01
N VAL A 125 0.77 -9.54 0.28
CA VAL A 125 0.62 -10.95 -0.13
C VAL A 125 0.66 -11.88 1.09
N SER A 126 1.56 -11.65 2.05
CA SER A 126 1.66 -12.45 3.27
C SER A 126 0.45 -12.29 4.19
N VAL A 127 -0.06 -11.07 4.38
CA VAL A 127 -1.31 -10.82 5.11
C VAL A 127 -2.47 -11.58 4.46
N LYS A 128 -2.61 -11.50 3.13
CA LYS A 128 -3.61 -12.25 2.38
C LYS A 128 -3.49 -13.76 2.64
N ASN A 129 -2.29 -14.33 2.48
CA ASN A 129 -2.06 -15.76 2.65
C ASN A 129 -2.41 -16.22 4.07
N LYS A 130 -2.05 -15.42 5.09
CA LYS A 130 -2.38 -15.69 6.50
C LYS A 130 -3.89 -15.65 6.76
N VAL A 131 -4.57 -14.62 6.27
CA VAL A 131 -6.03 -14.48 6.37
C VAL A 131 -6.76 -15.66 5.70
N LEU A 132 -6.28 -16.11 4.55
CA LEU A 132 -6.82 -17.29 3.85
C LEU A 132 -6.56 -18.59 4.62
N SER A 133 -5.35 -18.83 5.09
CA SER A 133 -4.97 -20.07 5.79
C SER A 133 -5.69 -20.24 7.12
N MET A 134 -6.00 -19.14 7.81
CA MET A 134 -6.80 -19.14 9.04
C MET A 134 -8.31 -19.37 8.79
N GLY A 135 -8.74 -19.41 7.53
CA GLY A 135 -10.15 -19.48 7.17
C GLY A 135 -10.93 -18.25 7.65
N VAL A 136 -10.28 -17.10 7.83
CA VAL A 136 -10.93 -15.87 8.30
C VAL A 136 -12.01 -15.45 7.30
N LEU A 137 -11.74 -15.55 5.99
CA LEU A 137 -12.73 -15.24 4.95
C LEU A 137 -13.90 -16.24 4.89
N ALA A 138 -13.75 -17.44 5.46
CA ALA A 138 -14.82 -18.43 5.52
C ALA A 138 -15.84 -18.13 6.65
N ASN A 139 -15.53 -17.16 7.53
CA ASN A 139 -16.40 -16.78 8.63
C ASN A 139 -16.53 -15.24 8.72
N PRO A 140 -17.66 -14.67 8.22
CA PRO A 140 -17.91 -13.22 8.29
C PRO A 140 -17.80 -12.63 9.71
N VAL A 141 -18.15 -13.40 10.76
CA VAL A 141 -18.03 -12.95 12.15
C VAL A 141 -16.57 -12.64 12.48
N ARG A 142 -15.61 -13.48 12.06
CA ARG A 142 -14.19 -13.25 12.31
C ARG A 142 -13.69 -12.00 11.59
N VAL A 143 -14.14 -11.75 10.36
CA VAL A 143 -13.75 -10.55 9.61
C VAL A 143 -14.28 -9.29 10.31
N PHE A 144 -15.54 -9.29 10.72
CA PHE A 144 -16.10 -8.16 11.46
C PHE A 144 -15.45 -7.96 12.83
N SER A 145 -15.11 -9.04 13.55
CA SER A 145 -14.35 -8.92 14.80
C SER A 145 -12.97 -8.30 14.57
N LEU A 146 -12.26 -8.65 13.48
CA LEU A 146 -11.00 -8.01 13.13
C LEU A 146 -11.19 -6.53 12.79
N LEU A 147 -12.21 -6.18 12.00
CA LEU A 147 -12.50 -4.78 11.67
C LEU A 147 -12.88 -3.97 12.93
N ASP A 148 -13.61 -4.56 13.86
CA ASP A 148 -14.00 -3.93 15.13
C ASP A 148 -12.79 -3.67 16.04
N ILE A 149 -11.86 -4.63 16.13
CA ILE A 149 -10.57 -4.47 16.84
C ILE A 149 -9.79 -3.29 16.27
N LEU A 150 -9.74 -3.17 14.95
CA LEU A 150 -9.04 -2.08 14.28
C LEU A 150 -9.75 -0.72 14.42
N GLY A 151 -11.04 -0.75 14.74
CA GLY A 151 -11.83 0.38 15.21
C GLY A 151 -11.64 1.66 14.37
N ARG A 152 -11.23 2.75 15.03
CA ARG A 152 -11.06 4.08 14.42
C ARG A 152 -9.76 4.26 13.64
N ASN A 153 -8.84 3.31 13.72
CA ASN A 153 -7.50 3.39 13.11
C ASN A 153 -7.49 2.86 11.66
N VAL A 154 -8.59 2.22 11.24
CA VAL A 154 -8.89 1.89 9.84
C VAL A 154 -10.06 2.74 9.36
N ARG A 155 -9.92 3.34 8.18
CA ARG A 155 -10.98 4.09 7.50
C ARG A 155 -11.25 3.47 6.15
N THR A 156 -12.52 3.33 5.80
CA THR A 156 -12.95 2.89 4.47
C THR A 156 -14.24 3.57 4.08
N ASP A 157 -14.45 3.73 2.78
CA ASP A 157 -15.73 4.13 2.18
C ASP A 157 -16.60 2.93 1.76
N MET A 158 -16.14 1.72 2.07
CA MET A 158 -16.89 0.48 1.87
C MET A 158 -17.94 0.30 2.99
N GLY A 159 -19.20 0.12 2.61
CA GLY A 159 -20.25 -0.25 3.56
C GLY A 159 -20.16 -1.72 4.00
N THR A 160 -20.89 -2.07 5.05
CA THR A 160 -20.90 -3.43 5.61
C THR A 160 -21.29 -4.50 4.59
N ASN A 161 -22.24 -4.19 3.70
CA ASN A 161 -22.71 -5.12 2.67
C ASN A 161 -21.65 -5.33 1.58
N GLU A 162 -21.00 -4.25 1.15
CA GLU A 162 -19.89 -4.27 0.21
C GLU A 162 -18.71 -5.06 0.77
N ILE A 163 -18.40 -4.92 2.07
CA ILE A 163 -17.39 -5.73 2.77
C ILE A 163 -17.74 -7.22 2.68
N GLN A 164 -19.00 -7.60 2.95
CA GLN A 164 -19.44 -8.99 2.87
C GLN A 164 -19.32 -9.57 1.45
N GLN A 165 -19.66 -8.78 0.44
CA GLN A 165 -19.51 -9.17 -0.96
C GLN A 165 -18.03 -9.34 -1.33
N MET A 166 -17.17 -8.41 -0.89
CA MET A 166 -15.72 -8.47 -1.13
C MET A 166 -15.09 -9.71 -0.49
N ILE A 167 -15.47 -10.05 0.76
CA ILE A 167 -15.03 -11.29 1.42
C ILE A 167 -15.44 -12.52 0.60
N SER A 168 -16.69 -12.56 0.16
CA SER A 168 -17.24 -13.68 -0.61
C SER A 168 -16.55 -13.83 -1.97
N PHE A 169 -16.18 -12.72 -2.60
CA PHE A 169 -15.40 -12.70 -3.83
C PHE A 169 -13.97 -13.17 -3.58
N ALA A 170 -13.30 -12.60 -2.58
CA ALA A 170 -11.91 -12.92 -2.24
C ALA A 170 -11.73 -14.40 -1.84
N ALA A 171 -12.71 -15.02 -1.19
CA ALA A 171 -12.69 -16.44 -0.87
C ALA A 171 -12.73 -17.36 -2.12
N LYS A 172 -13.19 -16.85 -3.27
CA LYS A 172 -13.27 -17.58 -4.54
C LYS A 172 -12.17 -17.18 -5.53
N ALA A 173 -11.50 -16.04 -5.30
CA ALA A 173 -10.48 -15.54 -6.18
C ALA A 173 -9.22 -16.41 -6.11
N ASP A 174 -8.59 -16.65 -7.26
CA ASP A 174 -7.30 -17.32 -7.30
C ASP A 174 -6.20 -16.37 -6.81
N ALA A 175 -5.72 -16.62 -5.60
CA ALA A 175 -4.68 -15.83 -4.97
C ALA A 175 -3.35 -15.85 -5.74
N SER A 176 -3.13 -16.81 -6.64
CA SER A 176 -1.96 -16.93 -7.51
C SER A 176 -2.05 -16.05 -8.77
N SER A 177 -3.23 -15.57 -9.13
CA SER A 177 -3.44 -14.72 -10.31
C SER A 177 -3.17 -13.23 -10.06
N ILE A 178 -2.74 -12.85 -8.84
CA ILE A 178 -2.41 -11.47 -8.49
C ILE A 178 -1.16 -11.04 -9.26
N LYS A 179 -1.31 -9.99 -10.08
CA LYS A 179 -0.20 -9.33 -10.77
C LYS A 179 0.24 -8.11 -9.96
N THR A 180 1.53 -8.04 -9.65
CA THR A 180 2.15 -6.87 -9.03
C THR A 180 2.90 -6.07 -10.09
N ARG A 181 2.77 -4.74 -10.03
CA ARG A 181 3.50 -3.83 -10.91
C ARG A 181 3.97 -2.63 -10.10
N ILE A 182 5.21 -2.20 -10.36
CA ILE A 182 5.78 -0.98 -9.82
C ILE A 182 6.07 -0.08 -11.01
N PHE A 183 5.56 1.16 -10.95
CA PHE A 183 5.95 2.19 -11.91
C PHE A 183 7.24 2.83 -11.42
N ASP A 184 8.37 2.38 -11.98
CA ASP A 184 9.71 2.76 -11.54
C ASP A 184 10.48 3.60 -12.57
N THR A 185 11.74 3.87 -12.25
CA THR A 185 12.68 4.63 -13.07
C THR A 185 13.71 3.77 -13.80
N THR A 186 13.47 2.47 -13.94
CA THR A 186 14.31 1.61 -14.78
C THR A 186 14.21 2.02 -16.25
N PRO A 187 15.10 1.56 -17.15
CA PRO A 187 14.96 1.83 -18.59
C PRO A 187 13.58 1.43 -19.14
N GLU A 188 13.04 0.29 -18.71
CA GLU A 188 11.72 -0.24 -19.06
C GLU A 188 10.58 0.37 -18.21
N GLY A 189 10.90 1.11 -17.16
CA GLY A 189 9.96 1.79 -16.27
C GLY A 189 9.26 2.97 -16.93
N PHE A 190 8.15 3.42 -16.34
CA PHE A 190 7.31 4.49 -16.88
C PHE A 190 7.68 5.88 -16.40
N LEU A 191 8.56 5.97 -15.39
CA LEU A 191 8.86 7.22 -14.71
C LEU A 191 10.32 7.60 -14.91
N TYR A 192 10.62 8.88 -14.77
CA TYR A 192 11.97 9.38 -14.55
C TYR A 192 11.98 10.28 -13.31
N SER A 193 13.15 10.42 -12.69
CA SER A 193 13.32 11.30 -11.54
C SER A 193 13.91 12.65 -11.93
N THR A 194 13.44 13.70 -11.27
CA THR A 194 13.99 15.06 -11.39
C THR A 194 13.74 15.83 -10.10
N TYR A 195 14.04 17.13 -10.08
CA TYR A 195 13.74 18.04 -8.97
C TYR A 195 12.71 19.07 -9.39
N ALA A 196 11.75 19.36 -8.52
CA ALA A 196 10.86 20.51 -8.67
C ALA A 196 11.63 21.82 -8.36
N ASP A 197 11.05 22.97 -8.72
CA ASP A 197 11.66 24.29 -8.50
C ASP A 197 12.04 24.57 -7.04
N ASN A 198 11.31 23.97 -6.10
CA ASN A 198 11.59 24.05 -4.67
C ASN A 198 12.65 23.04 -4.17
N GLY A 199 13.36 22.36 -5.07
CA GLY A 199 14.39 21.36 -4.75
C GLY A 199 13.84 20.00 -4.33
N ALA A 200 12.54 19.76 -4.38
CA ALA A 200 11.97 18.46 -4.01
C ALA A 200 12.27 17.40 -5.08
N TYR A 201 12.87 16.27 -4.69
CA TYR A 201 12.98 15.08 -5.55
C TYR A 201 11.59 14.58 -5.95
N ILE A 202 11.31 14.47 -7.24
CA ILE A 202 10.03 14.10 -7.81
C ILE A 202 10.16 13.04 -8.90
N LEU A 203 9.04 12.38 -9.20
CA LEU A 203 8.93 11.43 -10.32
C LEU A 203 7.90 11.96 -11.31
N LEU A 204 8.20 11.92 -12.60
CA LEU A 204 7.33 12.33 -13.69
C LEU A 204 7.20 11.21 -14.72
N PRO A 205 6.07 11.12 -15.45
CA PRO A 205 5.92 10.14 -16.52
C PRO A 205 6.86 10.41 -17.69
N LYS A 206 7.48 9.37 -18.24
CA LYS A 206 8.38 9.48 -19.42
C LYS A 206 7.63 9.95 -20.67
N SER A 207 6.38 9.54 -20.87
CA SER A 207 5.55 9.97 -22.00
C SER A 207 5.08 11.43 -21.92
N GLY A 208 5.35 12.12 -20.80
CA GLY A 208 4.84 13.47 -20.53
C GLY A 208 3.40 13.51 -20.02
N ASP A 209 2.68 12.39 -20.07
CA ASP A 209 1.30 12.21 -19.61
C ASP A 209 1.13 10.84 -18.91
N TYR A 210 -0.11 10.43 -18.59
CA TYR A 210 -0.37 9.14 -17.96
C TYR A 210 -0.68 8.00 -18.95
N SER A 211 -0.61 8.22 -20.27
CA SER A 211 -1.13 7.28 -21.27
C SER A 211 -0.48 5.89 -21.18
N GLU A 212 0.84 5.79 -21.02
CA GLU A 212 1.54 4.52 -20.88
C GLU A 212 1.19 3.80 -19.57
N ILE A 213 1.04 4.55 -18.47
CA ILE A 213 0.62 4.02 -17.17
C ILE A 213 -0.82 3.50 -17.25
N GLN A 214 -1.71 4.27 -17.87
CA GLN A 214 -3.10 3.89 -18.07
C GLN A 214 -3.25 2.64 -18.95
N ASN A 215 -2.46 2.55 -20.02
CA ASN A 215 -2.42 1.36 -20.87
C ASN A 215 -1.89 0.15 -20.09
N ALA A 216 -0.85 0.33 -19.29
CA ALA A 216 -0.31 -0.70 -18.41
C ALA A 216 -1.33 -1.20 -17.36
N CYS A 217 -2.15 -0.31 -16.81
CA CYS A 217 -3.22 -0.65 -15.87
C CYS A 217 -4.38 -1.37 -16.55
N LYS A 218 -4.88 -0.87 -17.68
CA LYS A 218 -6.02 -1.47 -18.42
C LYS A 218 -5.72 -2.87 -18.93
N ASN A 219 -4.46 -3.16 -19.23
CA ASN A 219 -4.00 -4.43 -19.79
C ASN A 219 -3.24 -5.29 -18.77
N ILE A 220 -3.37 -5.06 -17.46
CA ILE A 220 -2.56 -5.78 -16.45
C ILE A 220 -2.83 -7.29 -16.42
N PHE A 221 -3.97 -7.74 -16.95
CA PHE A 221 -4.36 -9.15 -17.05
C PHE A 221 -4.35 -9.71 -18.48
N ASN A 222 -3.99 -8.91 -19.48
CA ASN A 222 -3.89 -9.32 -20.89
C ASN A 222 -2.49 -9.83 -21.25
#